data_AF-A0A8J7K498-F1
#
_entry.id   AF-A0A8J7K498-F1
#
_cell.length_a   1.000
_cell.length_b   1.000
_cell.length_c   1.000
_cell.angle_alpha   90.00
_cell.angle_beta   90.00
_cell.angle_gamma   90.00
#
_symmetry.space_group_name_H-M   'P 1'
#
loop_
_entity.id
_entity.type
_entity.pdbx_description
1 polymer ?
#
loop_
_entity_poly.entity_id
_entity_poly.type
_entity_poly.pdbx_seq_one_letter_code
_entity_poly.pdbx_strand_id
1 'polypeptide(L)'
;MHFRTTFDIPESLFKINHQQKILTLGSCFSDEIGSRLVNFKFDGLINPFGIIFNAHSIQNLIERSIHKRYYTADDVHQNGDQFFCFDVHSSFNANSIQDVLNPLNQTLQHVNEYLHQCDVVIITLGTSWVYEWKENKHIVANCHKVNAKQFEKVLLSPEDNFKSMDLIIFDLIKINPNIKIITTVSPVRHIKDGFIENNVSKARLIDALFQLNHKYDQVEYFPSYELVMDDLRDYRFFKEDMIHPSSQAVDYIWKRFSETYFATSTQVVIQKINKIISAINHRPFNEESESHQKFLRKLLADITTIERENKINFFVEKEKIQLKIKSC
;
A
#
# COMPACT_ATOMS: atom_id res chain seq x y z
N MET A 1 20.71 3.00 30.53
CA MET A 1 21.32 2.99 29.18
C MET A 1 20.19 3.04 28.17
N HIS A 2 20.17 4.06 27.30
CA HIS A 2 19.20 4.16 26.20
C HIS A 2 19.78 3.46 24.98
N PHE A 3 19.15 2.37 24.52
CA PHE A 3 19.63 1.54 23.40
C PHE A 3 18.98 1.89 22.05
N ARG A 4 18.16 2.95 22.00
CA ARG A 4 17.46 3.43 20.81
C ARG A 4 17.53 4.95 20.74
N THR A 5 17.66 5.47 19.53
CA THR A 5 17.53 6.89 19.23
C THR A 5 16.16 7.13 18.61
N THR A 6 15.14 7.24 19.47
CA THR A 6 13.78 7.53 19.03
C THR A 6 13.67 8.98 18.59
N PHE A 7 12.78 9.25 17.63
CA PHE A 7 12.41 10.60 17.24
C PHE A 7 10.89 10.79 17.27
N ASP A 8 10.48 12.04 17.43
CA ASP A 8 9.07 12.41 17.47
C ASP A 8 8.51 12.51 16.05
N ILE A 9 7.33 11.94 15.87
CA ILE A 9 6.53 12.10 14.65
C ILE A 9 5.33 12.93 15.10
N PRO A 10 5.23 14.20 14.65
CA PRO A 10 4.11 15.05 15.01
C PRO A 10 2.80 14.39 14.65
N GLU A 11 1.80 14.51 15.53
CA GLU A 11 0.45 14.10 15.17
C GLU A 11 -0.07 14.91 13.98
N SER A 12 -0.69 14.23 13.02
CA SER A 12 -1.34 14.92 11.91
C SER A 12 -2.59 15.65 12.39
N LEU A 13 -2.81 16.85 11.85
CA LEU A 13 -4.08 17.58 12.02
C LEU A 13 -5.22 16.87 11.26
N PHE A 14 -4.90 16.14 10.20
CA PHE A 14 -5.84 15.31 9.48
C PHE A 14 -5.92 13.93 10.15
N LYS A 15 -7.13 13.51 10.52
CA LYS A 15 -7.35 12.20 11.13
C LYS A 15 -8.16 11.30 10.21
N ILE A 16 -7.65 10.08 10.05
CA ILE A 16 -8.26 8.98 9.31
C ILE A 16 -9.24 8.22 10.23
N ASN A 17 -10.39 7.84 9.68
CA ASN A 17 -11.46 7.05 10.28
C ASN A 17 -12.10 6.14 9.21
N HIS A 18 -13.03 5.29 9.63
CA HIS A 18 -13.66 4.27 8.79
C HIS A 18 -14.61 4.79 7.71
N GLN A 19 -14.87 6.09 7.64
CA GLN A 19 -15.72 6.70 6.62
C GLN A 19 -14.95 7.16 5.39
N GLN A 20 -13.62 7.26 5.48
CA GLN A 20 -12.77 7.69 4.37
C GLN A 20 -12.38 6.52 3.47
N LYS A 21 -12.25 6.81 2.18
CA LYS A 21 -11.70 5.89 1.17
C LYS A 21 -10.21 6.11 0.99
N ILE A 22 -9.46 5.02 1.00
CA ILE A 22 -7.99 5.04 1.03
C ILE A 22 -7.43 4.27 -0.17
N LEU A 23 -6.72 4.94 -1.05
CA LEU A 23 -5.93 4.30 -2.09
C LEU A 23 -4.49 4.15 -1.60
N THR A 24 -3.91 2.95 -1.67
CA THR A 24 -2.48 2.74 -1.42
C THR A 24 -1.77 2.28 -2.69
N LEU A 25 -0.61 2.88 -2.96
CA LEU A 25 0.22 2.63 -4.14
C LEU A 25 1.69 2.52 -3.74
N GLY A 26 2.44 1.63 -4.37
CA GLY A 26 3.89 1.62 -4.26
C GLY A 26 4.52 0.25 -4.07
N SER A 27 5.60 0.24 -3.29
CA SER A 27 6.39 -0.95 -2.97
C SER A 27 5.58 -2.02 -2.22
N CYS A 28 6.17 -3.20 -2.01
CA CYS A 28 5.57 -4.26 -1.18
C CYS A 28 5.23 -3.81 0.26
N PHE A 29 5.90 -2.77 0.78
CA PHE A 29 5.54 -2.20 2.08
C PHE A 29 4.19 -1.46 2.06
N SER A 30 3.74 -0.99 0.88
CA SER A 30 2.39 -0.48 0.69
C SER A 30 1.34 -1.57 0.94
N ASP A 31 1.61 -2.83 0.53
CA ASP A 31 0.71 -3.95 0.80
C ASP A 31 0.64 -4.27 2.29
N GLU A 32 1.75 -4.19 3.03
CA GLU A 32 1.78 -4.43 4.48
C GLU A 32 0.89 -3.44 5.25
N ILE A 33 0.97 -2.16 4.91
CA ILE A 33 0.14 -1.11 5.56
C ILE A 33 -1.30 -1.14 5.02
N GLY A 34 -1.48 -1.24 3.70
CA GLY A 34 -2.78 -1.34 3.05
C GLY A 34 -3.60 -2.52 3.55
N SER A 35 -2.98 -3.71 3.64
CA SER A 35 -3.65 -4.90 4.16
C SER A 35 -4.08 -4.74 5.60
N ARG A 36 -3.30 -4.02 6.43
CA ARG A 36 -3.71 -3.70 7.81
C ARG A 36 -4.92 -2.78 7.85
N LEU A 37 -4.95 -1.74 7.01
CA LEU A 37 -6.12 -0.87 6.87
C LEU A 37 -7.38 -1.68 6.53
N VAL A 38 -7.32 -2.52 5.50
CA VAL A 38 -8.46 -3.36 5.09
C VAL A 38 -8.81 -4.41 6.16
N ASN A 39 -7.83 -5.03 6.81
CA ASN A 39 -8.06 -5.95 7.93
C ASN A 39 -8.79 -5.25 9.08
N PHE A 40 -8.44 -4.00 9.38
CA PHE A 40 -9.16 -3.17 10.36
C PHE A 40 -10.38 -2.45 9.79
N LYS A 41 -10.89 -2.90 8.64
CA LYS A 41 -12.17 -2.53 8.02
C LYS A 41 -12.26 -1.11 7.50
N PHE A 42 -11.14 -0.47 7.22
CA PHE A 42 -11.13 0.74 6.40
C PHE A 42 -11.51 0.38 4.95
N ASP A 43 -12.19 1.29 4.25
CA ASP A 43 -12.40 1.18 2.80
C ASP A 43 -11.05 1.48 2.12
N GLY A 44 -10.39 0.43 1.62
CA GLY A 44 -9.04 0.52 1.07
C GLY A 44 -8.92 -0.18 -0.28
N LEU A 45 -8.44 0.54 -1.29
CA LEU A 45 -7.97 -0.01 -2.57
C LEU A 45 -6.44 -0.13 -2.53
N ILE A 46 -5.93 -1.35 -2.47
CA ILE A 46 -4.51 -1.63 -2.25
C ILE A 46 -3.84 -2.03 -3.56
N ASN A 47 -2.79 -1.29 -3.95
CA ASN A 47 -1.92 -1.61 -5.09
C ASN A 47 -2.68 -2.24 -6.27
N PRO A 48 -3.69 -1.54 -6.85
CA PRO A 48 -4.59 -2.13 -7.86
C PRO A 48 -3.86 -2.68 -9.10
N PHE A 49 -2.70 -2.12 -9.43
CA PHE A 49 -1.82 -2.57 -10.53
C PHE A 49 -0.69 -3.51 -10.06
N GLY A 50 -0.74 -3.96 -8.81
CA GLY A 50 0.30 -4.65 -8.08
C GLY A 50 1.42 -3.74 -7.59
N ILE A 51 2.55 -4.34 -7.22
CA ILE A 51 3.68 -3.64 -6.59
C ILE A 51 4.47 -2.84 -7.63
N ILE A 52 4.57 -1.53 -7.44
CA ILE A 52 5.24 -0.58 -8.34
C ILE A 52 6.17 0.31 -7.51
N PHE A 53 7.48 0.25 -7.74
CA PHE A 53 8.44 0.78 -6.77
C PHE A 53 8.86 2.25 -6.97
N ASN A 54 8.70 2.81 -8.17
CA ASN A 54 9.30 4.10 -8.52
C ASN A 54 8.21 5.13 -8.89
N ALA A 55 8.53 6.42 -8.72
CA ALA A 55 7.60 7.51 -8.94
C ALA A 55 7.08 7.59 -10.38
N HIS A 56 7.95 7.37 -11.37
CA HIS A 56 7.60 7.47 -12.79
C HIS A 56 6.54 6.44 -13.20
N SER A 57 6.75 5.18 -12.84
CA SER A 57 5.78 4.12 -13.16
C SER A 57 4.44 4.33 -12.46
N ILE A 58 4.43 4.83 -11.21
CA ILE A 58 3.19 5.19 -10.50
C ILE A 58 2.49 6.36 -11.21
N GLN A 59 3.24 7.38 -11.65
CA GLN A 59 2.71 8.53 -12.37
C GLN A 59 2.01 8.09 -13.66
N ASN A 60 2.65 7.26 -14.49
CA ASN A 60 2.03 6.72 -15.70
C ASN A 60 0.70 6.01 -15.39
N LEU A 61 0.64 5.17 -14.35
CA LEU A 61 -0.59 4.46 -13.98
C LEU A 61 -1.72 5.38 -13.49
N ILE A 62 -1.37 6.40 -12.69
CA ILE A 62 -2.33 7.41 -12.23
C ILE A 62 -2.85 8.23 -13.41
N GLU A 63 -1.97 8.78 -14.25
CA GLU A 63 -2.37 9.58 -15.41
C GLU A 63 -3.23 8.76 -16.38
N ARG A 64 -2.84 7.51 -16.68
CA ARG A 64 -3.65 6.62 -17.52
C ARG A 64 -5.04 6.42 -16.93
N SER A 65 -5.13 6.23 -15.62
CA SER A 65 -6.41 6.08 -14.91
C SER A 65 -7.25 7.34 -14.96
N ILE A 66 -6.68 8.51 -14.65
CA ILE A 66 -7.39 9.80 -14.62
C ILE A 66 -7.90 10.17 -16.02
N HIS A 67 -7.05 10.03 -17.04
CA HIS A 67 -7.36 10.38 -18.42
C HIS A 67 -8.06 9.28 -19.22
N LYS A 68 -8.36 8.14 -18.59
CA LYS A 68 -8.95 6.96 -19.25
C LYS A 68 -8.18 6.52 -20.50
N ARG A 69 -6.85 6.57 -20.45
CA ARG A 69 -5.97 6.07 -21.51
C ARG A 69 -5.84 4.56 -21.40
N TYR A 70 -6.86 3.87 -21.91
CA TYR A 70 -6.94 2.41 -21.93
C TYR A 70 -5.76 1.77 -22.67
N TYR A 71 -5.39 0.57 -22.24
CA TYR A 71 -4.39 -0.28 -22.88
C TYR A 71 -4.92 -0.88 -24.17
N THR A 72 -4.06 -0.96 -25.18
CA THR A 72 -4.33 -1.62 -26.47
C THR A 72 -3.38 -2.79 -26.68
N ALA A 73 -3.58 -3.56 -27.75
CA ALA A 73 -2.69 -4.67 -28.10
C ALA A 73 -1.22 -4.24 -28.27
N ASP A 74 -0.97 -2.97 -28.59
CA ASP A 74 0.39 -2.43 -28.75
C ASP A 74 1.13 -2.26 -27.40
N ASP A 75 0.39 -2.19 -26.28
CA ASP A 75 0.95 -2.16 -24.93
C ASP A 75 1.28 -3.57 -24.39
N VAL A 76 0.95 -4.64 -25.14
CA VAL A 76 1.12 -6.03 -24.73
C VAL A 76 2.29 -6.68 -25.46
N HIS A 77 3.16 -7.31 -24.69
CA HIS A 77 4.34 -8.01 -25.17
C HIS A 77 4.25 -9.49 -24.83
N GLN A 78 5.13 -10.30 -25.44
CA GLN A 78 5.19 -11.73 -25.23
C GLN A 78 6.61 -12.18 -24.85
N ASN A 79 6.73 -13.08 -23.89
CA ASN A 79 7.98 -13.72 -23.50
C ASN A 79 7.71 -15.21 -23.25
N GLY A 80 8.16 -16.06 -24.17
CA GLY A 80 7.74 -17.47 -24.21
C GLY A 80 6.23 -17.58 -24.46
N ASP A 81 5.53 -18.35 -23.62
CA ASP A 81 4.09 -18.59 -23.76
C ASP A 81 3.22 -17.57 -23.01
N GLN A 82 3.83 -16.59 -22.32
CA GLN A 82 3.11 -15.58 -21.54
C GLN A 82 3.07 -14.23 -22.23
N PHE A 83 1.90 -13.60 -22.18
CA PHE A 83 1.66 -12.21 -22.53
C PHE A 83 1.68 -11.34 -21.28
N PHE A 84 2.19 -10.12 -21.40
CA PHE A 84 2.35 -9.18 -20.28
C PHE A 84 2.38 -7.73 -20.75
N CYS A 85 2.23 -6.79 -19.82
CA CYS A 85 2.42 -5.35 -20.05
C CYS A 85 3.48 -4.82 -19.09
N PHE A 86 4.47 -4.10 -19.61
CA PHE A 86 5.61 -3.57 -18.85
C PHE A 86 5.22 -2.59 -17.72
N ASP A 87 4.02 -2.00 -17.80
CA ASP A 87 3.56 -0.95 -16.89
C ASP A 87 3.07 -1.49 -15.53
N VAL A 88 2.85 -2.80 -15.41
CA VAL A 88 2.18 -3.40 -14.25
C VAL A 88 2.91 -4.60 -13.67
N HIS A 89 2.47 -5.05 -12.50
CA HIS A 89 2.99 -6.25 -11.87
C HIS A 89 2.67 -7.53 -12.67
N SER A 90 3.49 -8.57 -12.50
CA SER A 90 3.33 -9.85 -13.21
C SER A 90 2.06 -10.62 -12.87
N SER A 91 1.25 -10.15 -11.92
CA SER A 91 -0.08 -10.69 -11.63
C SER A 91 -1.08 -10.48 -12.78
N PHE A 92 -0.78 -9.58 -13.71
CA PHE A 92 -1.55 -9.37 -14.93
C PHE A 92 -1.07 -10.21 -16.13
N ASN A 93 0.00 -11.00 -15.97
CA ASN A 93 0.45 -11.89 -17.03
C ASN A 93 -0.65 -12.92 -17.35
N ALA A 94 -0.87 -13.21 -18.63
CA ALA A 94 -1.87 -14.18 -19.08
C ALA A 94 -1.41 -14.93 -20.33
N ASN A 95 -2.24 -15.86 -20.83
CA ASN A 95 -1.93 -16.72 -21.98
C ASN A 95 -2.46 -16.17 -23.31
N SER A 96 -3.10 -14.99 -23.30
CA SER A 96 -3.53 -14.28 -24.50
C SER A 96 -3.49 -12.77 -24.29
N ILE A 97 -3.42 -12.02 -25.39
CA ILE A 97 -3.46 -10.54 -25.35
C ILE A 97 -4.74 -10.05 -24.66
N GLN A 98 -5.89 -10.66 -24.99
CA GLN A 98 -7.18 -10.23 -24.45
C GLN A 98 -7.29 -10.47 -22.94
N ASP A 99 -6.68 -11.57 -22.46
CA ASP A 99 -6.66 -11.90 -21.03
C ASP A 99 -5.71 -11.00 -20.23
N VAL A 100 -4.80 -10.27 -20.88
CA VAL A 100 -4.03 -9.18 -20.26
C VAL A 100 -4.84 -7.87 -20.30
N LEU A 101 -5.41 -7.53 -21.47
CA LEU A 101 -6.09 -6.25 -21.67
C LEU A 101 -7.37 -6.08 -20.85
N ASN A 102 -8.20 -7.12 -20.75
CA ASN A 102 -9.45 -7.08 -20.00
C ASN A 102 -9.26 -6.68 -18.54
N PRO A 103 -8.46 -7.40 -17.72
CA PRO A 103 -8.26 -7.05 -16.33
C PRO A 103 -7.52 -5.72 -16.17
N LEU A 104 -6.59 -5.37 -17.08
CA LEU A 104 -5.90 -4.08 -17.05
C LEU A 104 -6.87 -2.91 -17.21
N ASN A 105 -7.72 -2.95 -18.23
CA ASN A 105 -8.65 -1.86 -18.53
C ASN A 105 -9.80 -1.78 -17.51
N GLN A 106 -10.24 -2.92 -16.97
CA GLN A 106 -11.17 -2.96 -15.83
C GLN A 106 -10.56 -2.33 -14.58
N THR A 107 -9.29 -2.66 -14.28
CA THR A 107 -8.56 -2.07 -13.14
C THR A 107 -8.39 -0.57 -13.31
N LEU A 108 -8.01 -0.12 -14.52
CA LEU A 108 -7.87 1.30 -14.84
C LEU A 108 -9.18 2.06 -14.63
N GLN A 109 -10.31 1.49 -15.10
CA GLN A 109 -11.63 2.06 -14.86
C GLN A 109 -11.97 2.10 -13.36
N HIS A 110 -11.73 1.02 -12.64
CA HIS A 110 -12.00 0.95 -11.20
C HIS A 110 -11.19 1.98 -10.40
N VAL A 111 -9.91 2.16 -10.74
CA VAL A 111 -9.05 3.18 -10.12
C VAL A 111 -9.55 4.58 -10.43
N ASN A 112 -9.96 4.86 -11.68
CA ASN A 112 -10.57 6.14 -12.04
C ASN A 112 -11.80 6.46 -11.17
N GLU A 113 -12.73 5.50 -11.05
CA GLU A 113 -13.95 5.65 -10.25
C GLU A 113 -13.63 5.83 -8.75
N TYR A 114 -12.66 5.08 -8.24
CA TYR A 114 -12.22 5.16 -6.84
C TYR A 114 -11.58 6.51 -6.53
N LEU A 115 -10.70 7.02 -7.41
CA LEU A 115 -10.01 8.31 -7.24
C LEU A 115 -10.99 9.48 -7.09
N HIS A 116 -12.12 9.47 -7.80
CA HIS A 116 -13.16 10.50 -7.67
C HIS A 116 -13.88 10.50 -6.33
N GLN A 117 -13.77 9.43 -5.54
CA GLN A 117 -14.36 9.29 -4.21
C GLN A 117 -13.30 9.13 -3.13
N CYS A 118 -12.02 9.27 -3.49
CA CYS A 118 -10.89 9.01 -2.62
C CYS A 118 -10.64 10.22 -1.71
N ASP A 119 -10.48 9.95 -0.41
CA ASP A 119 -10.15 10.97 0.58
C ASP A 119 -8.66 10.98 0.90
N VAL A 120 -8.02 9.80 0.83
CA VAL A 120 -6.62 9.62 1.23
C VAL A 120 -5.87 8.77 0.21
N VAL A 121 -4.75 9.27 -0.28
CA VAL A 121 -3.82 8.50 -1.12
C VAL A 121 -2.51 8.30 -0.36
N ILE A 122 -2.08 7.05 -0.21
CA ILE A 122 -0.81 6.69 0.43
C ILE A 122 0.14 6.18 -0.65
N ILE A 123 1.28 6.87 -0.85
CA ILE A 123 2.29 6.50 -1.85
C ILE A 123 3.59 6.10 -1.16
N THR A 124 3.99 4.84 -1.33
CA THR A 124 5.19 4.26 -0.73
C THR A 124 6.26 3.99 -1.80
N LEU A 125 7.23 4.89 -1.95
CA LEU A 125 8.30 4.73 -2.94
C LEU A 125 9.39 3.75 -2.47
N GLY A 126 9.77 2.82 -3.33
CA GLY A 126 10.78 1.80 -3.06
C GLY A 126 12.18 2.21 -3.52
N THR A 127 12.32 2.69 -4.76
CA THR A 127 13.63 2.98 -5.36
C THR A 127 13.54 4.03 -6.47
N SER A 128 14.60 4.81 -6.63
CA SER A 128 14.88 5.68 -7.79
C SER A 128 15.50 4.91 -8.97
N TRP A 129 15.90 3.65 -8.78
CA TRP A 129 16.39 2.81 -9.87
C TRP A 129 15.22 2.33 -10.73
N VAL A 130 15.33 2.56 -12.03
CA VAL A 130 14.38 2.10 -13.03
C VAL A 130 15.07 1.30 -14.12
N TYR A 131 14.27 0.55 -14.86
CA TYR A 131 14.71 -0.13 -16.07
C TYR A 131 14.04 0.52 -17.26
N GLU A 132 14.84 0.92 -18.23
CA GLU A 132 14.41 1.54 -19.46
C GLU A 132 14.53 0.51 -20.59
N TRP A 133 13.44 0.27 -21.30
CA TRP A 133 13.45 -0.61 -22.46
C TRP A 133 14.17 0.07 -23.63
N LYS A 134 15.25 -0.55 -24.12
CA LYS A 134 16.16 0.07 -25.09
C LYS A 134 15.51 0.37 -26.43
N GLU A 135 14.42 -0.32 -26.78
CA GLU A 135 13.76 -0.18 -28.07
C GLU A 135 13.13 1.21 -28.26
N ASN A 136 12.46 1.73 -27.24
CA ASN A 136 11.69 2.97 -27.32
C ASN A 136 11.91 3.92 -26.12
N LYS A 137 12.89 3.62 -25.25
CA LYS A 137 13.20 4.42 -24.06
C LYS A 137 12.07 4.44 -23.02
N HIS A 138 11.15 3.48 -23.06
CA HIS A 138 10.06 3.34 -22.11
C HIS A 138 10.56 2.86 -20.74
N ILE A 139 10.20 3.56 -19.67
CA ILE A 139 10.50 3.12 -18.30
C ILE A 139 9.47 2.06 -17.88
N VAL A 140 9.95 0.85 -17.60
CA VAL A 140 9.11 -0.29 -17.24
C VAL A 140 8.96 -0.41 -15.72
N ALA A 141 7.78 -0.81 -15.27
CA ALA A 141 7.53 -1.13 -13.86
C ALA A 141 8.07 -2.51 -13.47
N ASN A 142 8.03 -3.46 -14.40
CA ASN A 142 8.51 -4.83 -14.23
C ASN A 142 9.15 -5.32 -15.53
N CYS A 143 10.27 -6.05 -15.46
CA CYS A 143 10.92 -6.58 -16.67
C CYS A 143 10.32 -7.91 -17.16
N HIS A 144 9.37 -8.52 -16.44
CA HIS A 144 8.70 -9.80 -16.77
C HIS A 144 9.64 -10.94 -17.21
N LYS A 145 10.82 -11.02 -16.56
CA LYS A 145 11.89 -11.98 -16.88
C LYS A 145 12.37 -11.94 -18.34
N VAL A 146 12.09 -10.85 -19.05
CA VAL A 146 12.67 -10.56 -20.37
C VAL A 146 14.18 -10.39 -20.22
N ASN A 147 14.93 -10.70 -21.28
CA ASN A 147 16.39 -10.67 -21.25
C ASN A 147 16.91 -9.29 -20.81
N ALA A 148 17.71 -9.28 -19.73
CA ALA A 148 18.25 -8.06 -19.13
C ALA A 148 19.04 -7.18 -20.13
N LYS A 149 19.61 -7.75 -21.21
CA LYS A 149 20.32 -6.99 -22.24
C LYS A 149 19.43 -6.00 -22.99
N GLN A 150 18.12 -6.21 -23.02
CA GLN A 150 17.13 -5.32 -23.64
C GLN A 150 16.80 -4.10 -22.77
N PHE A 151 17.30 -4.05 -21.53
CA PHE A 151 17.08 -2.93 -20.64
C PHE A 151 18.37 -2.18 -20.36
N GLU A 152 18.22 -0.88 -20.17
CA GLU A 152 19.21 0.00 -19.58
C GLU A 152 18.76 0.35 -18.16
N LYS A 153 19.67 0.25 -17.20
CA LYS A 153 19.36 0.57 -15.81
C LYS A 153 19.70 2.03 -15.56
N VAL A 154 18.70 2.80 -15.17
CA VAL A 154 18.82 4.25 -14.99
C VAL A 154 18.52 4.60 -13.53
N LEU A 155 19.32 5.48 -12.95
CA LEU A 155 19.04 6.05 -11.63
C LEU A 155 18.41 7.42 -11.80
N LEU A 156 17.10 7.52 -11.58
CA LEU A 156 16.36 8.77 -11.64
C LEU A 156 16.99 9.81 -10.71
N SER A 157 17.13 11.05 -11.18
CA SER A 157 17.60 12.18 -10.37
C SER A 157 16.56 12.56 -9.30
N PRO A 158 16.94 13.35 -8.28
CA PRO A 158 15.95 13.95 -7.38
C PRO A 158 14.88 14.74 -8.14
N GLU A 159 15.28 15.47 -9.20
CA GLU A 159 14.38 16.27 -10.02
C GLU A 159 13.38 15.40 -10.80
N ASP A 160 13.80 14.26 -11.34
CA ASP A 160 12.90 13.33 -12.04
C ASP A 160 11.84 12.76 -11.08
N ASN A 161 12.26 12.33 -9.89
CA ASN A 161 11.35 11.84 -8.86
C ASN A 161 10.37 12.94 -8.39
N PHE A 162 10.89 14.16 -8.18
CA PHE A 162 10.08 15.31 -7.81
C PHE A 162 9.02 15.59 -8.89
N LYS A 163 9.41 15.68 -10.17
CA LYS A 163 8.49 15.96 -11.27
C LYS A 163 7.38 14.92 -11.39
N SER A 164 7.70 13.63 -11.37
CA SER A 164 6.68 12.59 -11.45
C SER A 164 5.71 12.63 -10.27
N MET A 165 6.22 12.83 -9.05
CA MET A 165 5.36 12.96 -7.87
C MET A 165 4.55 14.26 -7.84
N ASP A 166 5.12 15.36 -8.33
CA ASP A 166 4.45 16.66 -8.45
C ASP A 166 3.25 16.58 -9.39
N LEU A 167 3.40 15.90 -10.53
CA LEU A 167 2.30 15.66 -11.48
C LEU A 167 1.19 14.82 -10.84
N ILE A 168 1.55 13.72 -10.15
CA ILE A 168 0.58 12.90 -9.41
C ILE A 168 -0.21 13.77 -8.42
N ILE A 169 0.49 14.52 -7.57
CA ILE A 169 -0.13 15.33 -6.53
C ILE A 169 -1.03 16.41 -7.14
N PHE A 170 -0.56 17.09 -8.17
CA PHE A 170 -1.31 18.13 -8.86
C PHE A 170 -2.62 17.59 -9.45
N ASP A 171 -2.59 16.44 -10.12
CA ASP A 171 -3.80 15.86 -10.71
C ASP A 171 -4.75 15.29 -9.66
N LEU A 172 -4.24 14.72 -8.55
CA LEU A 172 -5.06 14.30 -7.42
C LEU A 172 -5.79 15.48 -6.77
N ILE A 173 -5.11 16.60 -6.54
CA ILE A 173 -5.70 17.82 -5.97
C ILE A 173 -6.74 18.43 -6.91
N LYS A 174 -6.54 18.37 -8.22
CA LYS A 174 -7.56 18.80 -9.19
C LYS A 174 -8.84 17.97 -9.10
N ILE A 175 -8.73 16.66 -8.86
CA ILE A 175 -9.88 15.76 -8.71
C ILE A 175 -10.62 16.05 -7.41
N ASN A 176 -9.87 16.16 -6.31
CA ASN A 176 -10.41 16.44 -4.99
C ASN A 176 -9.47 17.43 -4.25
N PRO A 177 -9.84 18.72 -4.16
CA PRO A 177 -9.01 19.72 -3.48
C PRO A 177 -8.75 19.43 -1.99
N ASN A 178 -9.60 18.62 -1.37
CA ASN A 178 -9.50 18.22 0.04
C ASN A 178 -8.79 16.87 0.24
N ILE A 179 -8.29 16.24 -0.81
CA ILE A 179 -7.60 14.95 -0.71
C ILE A 179 -6.37 15.09 0.18
N LYS A 180 -6.14 14.11 1.05
CA LYS A 180 -4.88 14.01 1.80
C LYS A 180 -3.95 13.03 1.12
N ILE A 181 -2.68 13.41 0.97
CA ILE A 181 -1.67 12.59 0.32
C ILE A 181 -0.58 12.29 1.34
N ILE A 182 -0.43 11.02 1.72
CA ILE A 182 0.61 10.58 2.63
C ILE A 182 1.70 9.92 1.79
N THR A 183 2.89 10.51 1.79
CA THR A 183 4.05 9.96 1.08
C THR A 183 5.01 9.31 2.07
N THR A 184 5.69 8.25 1.64
CA THR A 184 6.71 7.59 2.46
C THR A 184 7.73 6.87 1.60
N VAL A 185 8.94 6.72 2.12
CA VAL A 185 9.96 5.85 1.54
C VAL A 185 9.92 4.49 2.22
N SER A 186 9.84 3.43 1.43
CA SER A 186 9.80 2.05 1.91
C SER A 186 11.03 1.73 2.78
N PRO A 187 10.86 1.10 3.96
CA PRO A 187 11.97 0.63 4.79
C PRO A 187 12.68 -0.60 4.20
N VAL A 188 12.13 -1.23 3.16
CA VAL A 188 12.75 -2.38 2.50
C VAL A 188 14.03 -1.94 1.78
N ARG A 189 15.11 -2.69 2.02
CA ARG A 189 16.43 -2.41 1.43
C ARG A 189 16.56 -3.02 0.03
N HIS A 190 16.76 -2.19 -0.99
CA HIS A 190 16.99 -2.66 -2.36
C HIS A 190 18.49 -2.89 -2.63
N ILE A 191 19.06 -3.93 -2.02
CA ILE A 191 20.53 -4.16 -2.00
C ILE A 191 21.08 -4.92 -3.20
N LYS A 192 20.27 -5.21 -4.23
CA LYS A 192 20.71 -5.98 -5.41
C LYS A 192 21.96 -5.38 -6.09
N ASP A 193 22.11 -4.06 -6.02
CA ASP A 193 23.22 -3.33 -6.62
C ASP A 193 24.26 -2.86 -5.59
N GLY A 194 23.99 -3.07 -4.30
CA GLY A 194 24.85 -2.63 -3.20
C GLY A 194 24.16 -1.67 -2.23
N PHE A 195 24.79 -1.51 -1.05
CA PHE A 195 24.27 -0.65 0.02
C PHE A 195 24.42 0.85 -0.31
N ILE A 196 25.49 1.21 -1.02
CA ILE A 196 25.74 2.61 -1.43
C ILE A 196 24.65 3.04 -2.41
N GLU A 197 24.38 2.21 -3.40
CA GLU A 197 23.38 2.40 -4.46
C GLU A 197 21.97 2.47 -3.88
N ASN A 198 21.65 1.61 -2.90
CA ASN A 198 20.40 1.70 -2.15
C ASN A 198 20.30 3.04 -1.41
N ASN A 199 21.33 3.44 -0.66
CA ASN A 199 21.28 4.66 0.13
C ASN A 199 21.18 5.91 -0.74
N VAL A 200 21.92 5.97 -1.86
CA VAL A 200 21.77 7.05 -2.85
C VAL A 200 20.36 7.07 -3.41
N SER A 201 19.82 5.90 -3.80
CA SER A 201 18.46 5.78 -4.32
C SER A 201 17.41 6.28 -3.32
N LYS A 202 17.51 5.90 -2.05
CA LYS A 202 16.61 6.34 -0.97
C LYS A 202 16.76 7.83 -0.69
N ALA A 203 17.98 8.36 -0.64
CA ALA A 203 18.23 9.79 -0.41
C ALA A 203 17.58 10.66 -1.50
N ARG A 204 17.62 10.24 -2.77
CA ARG A 204 16.94 10.95 -3.87
C ARG A 204 15.42 10.97 -3.71
N LEU A 205 14.82 9.88 -3.22
CA LEU A 205 13.39 9.82 -2.93
C LEU A 205 13.02 10.72 -1.74
N ILE A 206 13.80 10.65 -0.66
CA ILE A 206 13.59 11.46 0.54
C ILE A 206 13.66 12.95 0.18
N ASP A 207 14.65 13.38 -0.60
CA ASP A 207 14.78 14.77 -1.05
C ASP A 207 13.55 15.23 -1.85
N ALA A 208 13.12 14.45 -2.85
CA ALA A 208 11.95 14.77 -3.65
C ALA A 208 10.67 14.89 -2.80
N LEU A 209 10.42 13.92 -1.90
CA LEU A 209 9.24 13.92 -1.04
C LEU A 209 9.29 15.04 0.01
N PHE A 210 10.47 15.36 0.53
CA PHE A 210 10.67 16.49 1.44
C PHE A 210 10.27 17.81 0.79
N GLN A 211 10.71 18.05 -0.46
CA GLN A 211 10.34 19.25 -1.20
C GLN A 211 8.82 19.33 -1.44
N LEU A 212 8.17 18.22 -1.80
CA LEU A 212 6.72 18.18 -2.05
C LEU A 212 5.89 18.42 -0.80
N ASN A 213 6.33 17.90 0.35
CA ASN A 213 5.72 18.16 1.65
C ASN A 213 5.72 19.64 2.03
N HIS A 214 6.68 20.44 1.52
CA HIS A 214 6.71 21.90 1.73
C HIS A 214 5.95 22.67 0.64
N LYS A 215 5.70 22.05 -0.51
CA LYS A 215 5.00 22.67 -1.65
C LYS A 215 3.48 22.61 -1.52
N TYR A 216 2.94 21.56 -0.92
CA TYR A 216 1.49 21.31 -0.86
C TYR A 216 1.02 21.03 0.58
N ASP A 217 -0.01 21.76 1.03
CA ASP A 217 -0.64 21.55 2.34
C ASP A 217 -1.32 20.17 2.48
N GLN A 218 -1.74 19.60 1.35
CA GLN A 218 -2.35 18.28 1.25
C GLN A 218 -1.36 17.14 1.50
N VAL A 219 -0.05 17.40 1.39
CA VAL A 219 0.98 16.36 1.44
C VAL A 219 1.57 16.27 2.84
N GLU A 220 1.65 15.05 3.37
CA GLU A 220 2.39 14.74 4.59
C GLU A 220 3.38 13.60 4.34
N TYR A 221 4.61 13.74 4.85
CA TYR A 221 5.62 12.68 4.84
C TYR A 221 5.54 11.83 6.10
N PHE A 222 5.32 10.53 5.93
CA PHE A 222 5.43 9.56 7.01
C PHE A 222 6.80 8.86 6.99
N PRO A 223 7.59 8.91 8.07
CA PRO A 223 9.00 8.50 8.06
C PRO A 223 9.20 7.00 8.34
N SER A 224 8.63 6.13 7.48
CA SER A 224 8.70 4.67 7.68
C SER A 224 10.12 4.10 7.49
N TYR A 225 10.91 4.68 6.58
CA TYR A 225 12.32 4.30 6.38
C TYR A 225 13.17 4.63 7.61
N GLU A 226 13.05 5.84 8.14
CA GLU A 226 13.81 6.34 9.28
C GLU A 226 13.42 5.62 10.57
N LEU A 227 12.13 5.25 10.73
CA LEU A 227 11.69 4.39 11.84
C LEU A 227 12.44 3.05 11.88
N VAL A 228 12.78 2.48 10.71
CA VAL A 228 13.54 1.22 10.67
C VAL A 228 15.04 1.47 10.76
N MET A 229 15.55 2.47 10.06
CA MET A 229 16.98 2.66 9.90
C MET A 229 17.64 3.39 11.08
N ASP A 230 16.91 4.28 11.75
CA ASP A 230 17.46 5.13 12.82
C ASP A 230 16.91 4.74 14.20
N ASP A 231 15.63 4.40 14.29
CA ASP A 231 15.02 4.00 15.56
C ASP A 231 15.16 2.49 15.84
N LEU A 232 14.70 1.63 14.92
CA LEU A 232 14.81 0.16 15.01
C LEU A 232 16.14 -0.36 14.42
N ARG A 233 17.25 0.34 14.65
CA ARG A 233 18.56 0.12 14.03
C ARG A 233 19.29 -1.16 14.47
N ASP A 234 18.64 -2.32 14.37
CA ASP A 234 19.13 -3.64 14.78
C ASP A 234 18.61 -4.73 13.82
N TYR A 235 19.45 -5.71 13.44
CA TYR A 235 19.08 -6.80 12.53
C TYR A 235 17.91 -7.66 13.02
N ARG A 236 17.63 -7.69 14.33
CA ARG A 236 16.44 -8.38 14.87
C ARG A 236 15.11 -7.87 14.30
N PHE A 237 15.11 -6.66 13.73
CA PHE A 237 13.96 -6.04 13.11
C PHE A 237 13.86 -6.31 11.60
N PHE A 238 14.70 -7.18 11.06
CA PHE A 238 14.64 -7.67 9.69
C PHE A 238 14.24 -9.15 9.66
N LYS A 239 13.65 -9.59 8.55
CA LYS A 239 13.43 -11.01 8.25
C LYS A 239 14.77 -11.70 8.00
N GLU A 240 14.74 -13.02 7.82
CA GLU A 240 15.94 -13.84 7.58
C GLU A 240 16.77 -13.38 6.37
N ASP A 241 16.13 -12.73 5.40
CA ASP A 241 16.80 -12.14 4.23
C ASP A 241 17.59 -10.85 4.53
N MET A 242 17.51 -10.32 5.75
CA MET A 242 18.16 -9.08 6.21
C MET A 242 17.80 -7.82 5.40
N ILE A 243 16.72 -7.89 4.62
CA ILE A 243 16.28 -6.88 3.67
C ILE A 243 14.91 -6.34 4.06
N HIS A 244 13.96 -7.24 4.33
CA HIS A 244 12.58 -6.88 4.64
C HIS A 244 12.42 -6.69 6.15
N PRO A 245 11.61 -5.72 6.60
CA PRO A 245 11.26 -5.58 8.01
C PRO A 245 10.57 -6.84 8.55
N SER A 246 10.89 -7.24 9.78
CA SER A 246 10.20 -8.33 10.48
C SER A 246 8.78 -7.92 10.86
N SER A 247 7.93 -8.88 11.24
CA SER A 247 6.56 -8.59 11.70
C SER A 247 6.54 -7.60 12.87
N GLN A 248 7.49 -7.73 13.80
CA GLN A 248 7.66 -6.81 14.92
C GLN A 248 7.95 -5.38 14.46
N ALA A 249 8.79 -5.21 13.43
CA ALA A 249 9.09 -3.91 12.87
C ALA A 249 7.87 -3.30 12.16
N VAL A 250 7.15 -4.10 11.37
CA VAL A 250 5.90 -3.67 10.72
C VAL A 250 4.85 -3.28 11.76
N ASP A 251 4.69 -4.04 12.84
CA ASP A 251 3.78 -3.71 13.96
C ASP A 251 4.15 -2.38 14.63
N TYR A 252 5.45 -2.14 14.82
CA TYR A 252 5.94 -0.88 15.37
C TYR A 252 5.62 0.30 14.44
N ILE A 253 5.87 0.16 13.14
CA ILE A 253 5.55 1.21 12.17
C ILE A 253 4.04 1.45 12.10
N TRP A 254 3.23 0.38 12.10
CA TRP A 254 1.77 0.48 12.14
C TRP A 254 1.28 1.23 13.40
N LYS A 255 1.90 0.98 14.55
CA LYS A 255 1.61 1.72 15.78
C LYS A 255 1.92 3.21 15.60
N ARG A 256 3.10 3.57 15.10
CA ARG A 256 3.48 4.98 14.86
C ARG A 256 2.57 5.65 13.83
N PHE A 257 2.19 4.93 12.77
CA PHE A 257 1.20 5.39 11.78
C PHE A 257 -0.15 5.65 12.43
N SER A 258 -0.62 4.73 13.27
CA SER A 258 -1.90 4.85 13.99
C SER A 258 -1.92 6.04 14.94
N GLU A 259 -0.84 6.26 15.68
CA GLU A 259 -0.68 7.41 16.58
C GLU A 259 -0.67 8.74 15.81
N THR A 260 -0.05 8.75 14.62
CA THR A 260 0.03 9.94 13.77
C THR A 260 -1.32 10.31 13.18
N TYR A 261 -2.01 9.33 12.57
CA TYR A 261 -3.14 9.59 11.68
C TYR A 261 -4.51 9.21 12.24
N PHE A 262 -4.62 8.47 13.35
CA PHE A 262 -5.93 8.10 13.90
C PHE A 262 -6.27 8.89 15.15
N ALA A 263 -7.49 9.43 15.18
CA ALA A 263 -8.05 9.95 16.41
C ALA A 263 -8.23 8.84 17.45
N THR A 264 -8.25 9.18 18.74
CA THR A 264 -8.46 8.22 19.83
C THR A 264 -9.73 7.38 19.63
N SER A 265 -10.81 7.97 19.12
CA SER A 265 -12.05 7.25 18.78
C SER A 265 -11.82 6.16 17.73
N THR A 266 -11.12 6.47 16.64
CA THR A 266 -10.75 5.48 15.60
C THR A 266 -9.88 4.38 16.19
N GLN A 267 -8.89 4.71 17.03
CA GLN A 267 -8.03 3.72 17.68
C GLN A 267 -8.82 2.76 18.57
N VAL A 268 -9.82 3.27 19.32
CA VAL A 268 -10.73 2.44 20.13
C VAL A 268 -11.53 1.49 19.24
N VAL A 269 -12.02 1.94 18.09
CA VAL A 269 -12.73 1.07 17.12
C VAL A 269 -11.78 -0.02 16.63
N ILE A 270 -10.56 0.33 16.17
CA ILE A 270 -9.54 -0.63 15.72
C ILE A 270 -9.29 -1.71 16.79
N GLN A 271 -9.18 -1.33 18.06
CA GLN A 271 -8.97 -2.30 19.15
C GLN A 271 -10.16 -3.28 19.31
N LYS A 272 -11.40 -2.79 19.17
CA LYS A 272 -12.60 -3.65 19.19
C LYS A 272 -12.60 -4.61 18.00
N ILE A 273 -12.27 -4.12 16.80
CA ILE A 273 -12.16 -4.94 15.58
C ILE A 273 -11.07 -6.00 15.74
N ASN A 274 -9.91 -5.64 16.30
CA ASN A 274 -8.82 -6.58 16.55
C ASN A 274 -9.24 -7.74 17.46
N LYS A 275 -10.03 -7.45 18.52
CA LYS A 275 -10.61 -8.48 19.39
C LYS A 275 -11.54 -9.41 18.62
N ILE A 276 -12.37 -8.87 17.73
CA ILE A 276 -13.27 -9.66 16.88
C ILE A 276 -12.48 -10.58 15.94
N ILE A 277 -11.50 -10.04 15.22
CA ILE A 277 -10.69 -10.81 14.27
C ILE A 277 -9.91 -11.91 15.00
N SER A 278 -9.33 -11.59 16.16
CA SER A 278 -8.62 -12.56 17.00
C SER A 278 -9.56 -13.67 17.48
N ALA A 279 -10.78 -13.32 17.89
CA ALA A 279 -11.80 -14.28 18.30
C ALA A 279 -12.24 -15.22 17.18
N ILE A 280 -12.40 -14.71 15.96
CA ILE A 280 -12.80 -15.51 14.78
C ILE A 280 -11.69 -16.49 14.38
N ASN A 281 -10.43 -16.06 14.47
CA ASN A 281 -9.27 -16.86 14.10
C ASN A 281 -8.84 -17.85 15.19
N HIS A 282 -9.30 -17.66 16.43
CA HIS A 282 -9.00 -18.58 17.53
C HIS A 282 -9.69 -19.94 17.31
N ARG A 283 -8.94 -21.03 17.48
CA ARG A 283 -9.45 -22.40 17.41
C ARG A 283 -9.96 -22.85 18.79
N PRO A 284 -11.27 -23.06 18.99
CA PRO A 284 -11.81 -23.48 20.28
C PRO A 284 -11.40 -24.92 20.61
N PHE A 285 -11.30 -25.25 21.91
CA PHE A 285 -11.08 -26.63 22.33
C PHE A 285 -12.30 -27.52 22.06
N ASN A 286 -13.51 -26.98 22.25
CA ASN A 286 -14.77 -27.64 21.92
C ASN A 286 -15.76 -26.62 21.32
N GLU A 287 -15.91 -26.63 20.00
CA GLU A 287 -16.79 -25.73 19.24
C GLU A 287 -18.27 -25.92 19.57
N GLU A 288 -18.65 -27.10 20.05
CA GLU A 288 -20.02 -27.45 20.35
C GLU A 288 -20.46 -27.15 21.79
N SER A 289 -19.51 -26.77 22.66
CA SER A 289 -19.80 -26.47 24.05
C SER A 289 -20.76 -25.28 24.20
N GLU A 290 -21.66 -25.33 25.19
CA GLU A 290 -22.60 -24.23 25.45
C GLU A 290 -21.90 -22.89 25.69
N SER A 291 -20.75 -22.91 26.37
CA SER A 291 -19.94 -21.72 26.65
C SER A 291 -19.41 -21.10 25.35
N HIS A 292 -18.93 -21.91 24.41
CA HIS A 292 -18.50 -21.42 23.10
C HIS A 292 -19.67 -20.89 22.27
N GLN A 293 -20.81 -21.57 22.28
CA GLN A 293 -22.02 -21.12 21.57
C GLN A 293 -22.56 -19.80 22.14
N LYS A 294 -22.54 -19.60 23.47
CA LYS A 294 -22.86 -18.31 24.12
C LYS A 294 -21.86 -17.22 23.71
N PHE A 295 -20.57 -17.57 23.64
CA PHE A 295 -19.52 -16.65 23.19
C PHE A 295 -19.74 -16.19 21.73
N LEU A 296 -20.04 -17.10 20.80
CA LEU A 296 -20.30 -16.75 19.40
C LEU A 296 -21.52 -15.82 19.24
N ARG A 297 -22.61 -16.07 19.99
CA ARG A 297 -23.80 -15.18 19.98
C ARG A 297 -23.47 -13.79 20.53
N LYS A 298 -22.67 -13.71 21.61
CA LYS A 298 -22.20 -12.43 22.15
C LYS A 298 -21.33 -11.69 21.13
N LEU A 299 -20.39 -12.39 20.50
CA LEU A 299 -19.52 -11.82 19.48
C LEU A 299 -20.32 -11.24 18.31
N LEU A 300 -21.38 -11.92 17.87
CA LEU A 300 -22.28 -11.43 16.82
C LEU A 300 -23.03 -10.16 17.22
N ALA A 301 -23.45 -10.06 18.49
CA ALA A 301 -24.08 -8.85 19.03
C ALA A 301 -23.08 -7.67 19.11
N ASP A 302 -21.84 -7.93 19.53
CA ASP A 302 -20.76 -6.94 19.58
C ASP A 302 -20.45 -6.41 18.16
N ILE A 303 -20.33 -7.31 17.18
CA ILE A 303 -20.14 -6.95 15.76
C ILE A 303 -21.28 -6.06 15.27
N THR A 304 -22.53 -6.45 15.54
CA THR A 304 -23.71 -5.68 15.09
C THR A 304 -23.73 -4.28 15.69
N THR A 305 -23.27 -4.12 16.93
CA THR A 305 -23.15 -2.82 17.59
C THR A 305 -22.11 -1.95 16.90
N ILE A 306 -20.90 -2.48 16.63
CA ILE A 306 -19.82 -1.73 15.98
C ILE A 306 -20.19 -1.33 14.56
N GLU A 307 -20.79 -2.24 13.79
CA GLU A 307 -21.27 -2.00 12.43
C GLU A 307 -22.25 -0.83 12.39
N ARG A 308 -23.23 -0.79 13.30
CA ARG A 308 -24.21 0.29 13.39
C ARG A 308 -23.58 1.62 13.81
N GLU A 309 -22.72 1.60 14.82
CA GLU A 309 -22.11 2.83 15.37
C GLU A 309 -21.12 3.48 14.41
N ASN A 310 -20.42 2.68 13.58
CA ASN A 310 -19.29 3.16 12.77
C ASN A 310 -19.53 3.00 11.25
N LYS A 311 -20.68 2.47 10.84
CA LYS A 311 -21.03 2.19 9.43
C LYS A 311 -20.01 1.28 8.73
N ILE A 312 -19.54 0.26 9.45
CA ILE A 312 -18.50 -0.68 8.99
C ILE A 312 -19.12 -2.00 8.55
N ASN A 313 -18.71 -2.54 7.41
CA ASN A 313 -19.20 -3.83 6.91
C ASN A 313 -18.47 -5.04 7.54
N PHE A 314 -19.23 -5.89 8.24
CA PHE A 314 -18.77 -7.19 8.79
C PHE A 314 -19.46 -8.41 8.16
N PHE A 315 -20.02 -8.29 6.96
CA PHE A 315 -20.81 -9.35 6.31
C PHE A 315 -20.07 -10.71 6.33
N VAL A 316 -18.82 -10.74 5.86
CA VAL A 316 -18.01 -11.98 5.80
C VAL A 316 -17.75 -12.56 7.20
N GLU A 317 -17.43 -11.73 8.19
CA GLU A 317 -17.22 -12.18 9.57
C GLU A 317 -18.49 -12.74 10.19
N LYS A 318 -19.63 -12.09 9.95
CA LYS A 318 -20.94 -12.54 10.43
C LYS A 318 -21.30 -13.89 9.83
N GLU A 319 -21.12 -14.09 8.51
CA GLU A 319 -21.35 -15.39 7.86
C GLU A 319 -20.47 -16.50 8.48
N LYS A 320 -19.17 -16.24 8.66
CA LYS A 320 -18.25 -17.21 9.28
C LYS A 320 -18.66 -17.59 10.70
N ILE A 321 -19.17 -16.65 11.49
CA ILE A 321 -19.66 -16.91 12.85
C ILE A 321 -20.98 -17.67 12.81
N GLN A 322 -21.90 -17.28 11.94
CA GLN A 322 -23.22 -17.92 11.81
C GLN A 322 -23.11 -19.39 11.43
N LEU A 323 -22.18 -19.75 10.54
CA LEU A 323 -21.91 -21.15 10.17
C LEU A 323 -21.44 -22.02 11.35
N LYS A 324 -20.90 -21.41 12.43
CA LYS A 324 -20.43 -22.11 13.64
C LYS A 324 -21.46 -22.15 14.76
N ILE A 325 -22.56 -21.40 14.64
CA ILE A 325 -23.62 -21.38 15.64
C ILE A 325 -24.57 -22.55 15.36
N LYS A 326 -24.84 -23.39 16.37
CA LYS A 326 -25.85 -24.44 16.25
C LYS A 326 -27.22 -23.81 16.02
N SER A 327 -27.90 -24.24 14.95
CA SER A 327 -29.34 -24.00 14.76
C SER A 327 -30.08 -24.64 15.92
N CYS A 328 -30.89 -23.83 16.63
CA CYS A 328 -31.73 -24.28 17.73
C CYS A 328 -32.79 -25.28 17.28
#